data_AF-A0A438IR24-F1
#
_entry.id   AF-A0A438IR24-F1
#
_cell.length_a   1.000
_cell.length_b   1.000
_cell.length_c   1.000
_cell.angle_alpha   90.00
_cell.angle_beta   90.00
_cell.angle_gamma   90.00
#
_symmetry.space_group_name_H-M   'P 1'
#
loop_
_entity.id
_entity.type
_entity.pdbx_description
1 polymer ?
#
loop_
_entity_poly.entity_id
_entity_poly.type
_entity_poly.pdbx_seq_one_letter_code
_entity_poly.pdbx_strand_id
1 'polypeptide(L)' 'MNVLYGDSVCGQGDVDSMNNIVSRYQYYLDLMGVGREEAGPHEVLTCAEQEAFNPSSSSSS' A
#
# COMPACT_ATOMS: atom_id res chain seq x y z
N MET A 1 -3.47 -2.96 1.80
CA MET A 1 -2.52 -3.33 0.73
C MET A 1 -1.62 -4.48 1.14
N ASN A 2 -0.99 -4.42 2.32
CA ASN A 2 -0.10 -5.47 2.83
C ASN A 2 -0.75 -6.88 2.86
N VAL A 3 -2.00 -6.97 3.32
CA VAL A 3 -2.75 -8.24 3.35
C VAL A 3 -2.96 -8.87 1.96
N LEU A 4 -3.12 -8.07 0.91
CA LEU A 4 -3.49 -8.55 -0.43
C LEU A 4 -2.30 -8.64 -1.39
N TYR A 5 -1.32 -7.75 -1.23
CA TYR A 5 -0.21 -7.54 -2.16
C TYR A 5 1.14 -7.38 -1.42
N GLY A 6 1.24 -7.83 -0.17
CA GLY A 6 2.39 -7.60 0.71
C GLY A 6 3.73 -7.86 0.04
N ASP A 7 3.89 -9.03 -0.56
CA ASP A 7 5.15 -9.46 -1.18
C ASP A 7 5.58 -8.60 -2.35
N SER A 8 4.63 -8.03 -3.09
CA SER A 8 4.92 -7.31 -4.32
C SER A 8 5.10 -5.82 -4.10
N VAL A 9 4.57 -5.24 -3.01
CA VAL A 9 4.58 -3.78 -2.81
C VAL A 9 5.03 -3.29 -1.44
N CYS A 10 5.17 -4.17 -0.43
CA CYS A 10 5.55 -3.77 0.93
C CYS A 10 7.01 -4.10 1.27
N GLY A 11 7.59 -3.34 2.21
CA GLY A 11 8.97 -3.54 2.68
C GLY A 11 10.04 -3.17 1.65
N GLN A 12 9.68 -2.37 0.64
CA GLN A 12 10.54 -2.00 -0.49
C GLN A 12 10.70 -0.48 -0.62
N GLY A 13 10.27 0.28 0.39
CA GLY A 13 10.18 1.74 0.32
C GLY A 13 8.99 2.23 -0.53
N ASP A 14 9.01 3.52 -0.88
CA ASP A 14 7.97 4.12 -1.74
C ASP A 14 8.14 3.71 -3.20
N VAL A 15 7.53 2.58 -3.59
CA VAL A 15 7.55 2.06 -4.96
C VAL A 15 6.34 2.51 -5.79
N ASP A 16 6.52 2.63 -7.11
CA ASP A 16 5.45 3.10 -8.03
C ASP A 16 4.18 2.23 -7.98
N SER A 17 4.33 0.92 -7.82
CA SER A 17 3.19 -0.01 -7.71
C SER A 17 2.33 0.27 -6.47
N MET A 18 2.96 0.59 -5.34
CA MET A 18 2.29 1.01 -4.12
C MET A 18 1.58 2.35 -4.32
N ASN A 19 2.29 3.34 -4.88
CA ASN A 19 1.76 4.69 -5.12
C ASN A 19 0.55 4.67 -6.08
N ASN A 20 0.53 3.75 -7.04
CA ASN A 20 -0.64 3.55 -7.90
C ASN A 20 -1.88 3.05 -7.14
N ILE A 21 -1.70 2.18 -6.13
CA ILE A 21 -2.81 1.71 -5.27
C ILE A 21 -3.32 2.87 -4.40
N VAL A 22 -2.41 3.62 -3.77
CA VAL A 22 -2.74 4.77 -2.90
C VAL A 22 -3.48 5.85 -3.68
N SER A 23 -2.97 6.24 -4.85
CA SER A 23 -3.60 7.28 -5.69
C SER A 23 -5.00 6.86 -6.15
N ARG A 24 -5.22 5.58 -6.46
CA ARG A 24 -6.55 5.05 -6.80
C ARG A 24 -7.49 5.09 -5.60
N TYR A 25 -7.03 4.72 -4.41
CA TYR A 25 -7.84 4.79 -3.18
C TYR A 25 -8.29 6.23 -2.90
N GLN A 26 -7.36 7.19 -2.91
CA GLN A 26 -7.67 8.61 -2.70
C GLN A 26 -8.63 9.16 -3.76
N TYR A 27 -8.44 8.78 -5.03
CA TYR A 27 -9.37 9.14 -6.10
C TYR A 27 -10.80 8.64 -5.81
N TYR A 28 -10.96 7.43 -5.26
CA TYR A 28 -12.29 6.92 -4.90
C TYR A 28 -12.88 7.63 -3.68
N LEU A 29 -12.07 8.06 -2.71
CA LEU A 29 -12.56 8.88 -1.60
C LEU A 29 -13.14 10.21 -2.10
N ASP A 30 -12.51 10.84 -3.09
CA ASP A 30 -13.04 12.04 -3.73
C ASP A 30 -14.40 11.77 -4.40
N LEU A 31 -14.50 10.68 -5.17
CA LEU A 31 -15.73 10.32 -5.87
C LEU A 31 -16.88 9.98 -4.90
N MET A 32 -16.58 9.44 -3.72
CA MET A 32 -17.57 9.14 -2.69
C MET A 32 -17.93 10.35 -1.82
N GLY A 33 -17.28 11.51 -2.03
CA GLY A 33 -17.50 12.70 -1.22
C GLY A 33 -16.96 12.58 0.21
N VAL A 34 -16.05 11.65 0.46
CA VAL A 34 -15.39 11.46 1.77
C VAL A 34 -14.17 12.40 1.90
N GLY A 35 -13.47 12.65 0.77
CA GLY A 35 -12.28 13.49 0.74
C GLY A 35 -10.99 12.75 1.06
N ARG A 36 -9.86 13.20 0.51
CA ARG A 36 -8.55 12.56 0.70
C ARG A 36 -7.98 12.77 2.10
N GLU A 37 -8.41 13.81 2.79
CA GLU A 37 -8.02 14.12 4.16
C GLU A 37 -8.34 12.96 5.11
N GLU A 38 -9.39 12.20 4.81
CA GLU A 38 -9.81 11.04 5.60
C GLU A 38 -9.07 9.75 5.24
N ALA A 39 -8.19 9.79 4.24
CA ALA A 39 -7.31 8.68 3.91
C ALA A 39 -6.29 8.39 5.03
N GLY A 40 -6.04 9.38 5.92
CA GLY A 40 -5.02 9.33 6.94
C GLY A 40 -3.62 9.75 6.44
N PRO A 41 -2.63 9.80 7.34
CA PRO A 41 -1.27 10.19 7.01
C PRO A 41 -0.58 9.15 6.12
N HIS A 42 0.41 9.60 5.34
CA HIS A 42 1.18 8.76 4.40
C HIS A 42 1.69 7.48 5.06
N GLU A 43 2.26 7.59 6.26
CA GLU A 43 2.86 6.48 7.02
C GLU A 43 1.88 5.34 7.34
N VAL A 44 0.59 5.64 7.49
CA VAL A 44 -0.46 4.65 7.78
C VAL A 44 -1.10 4.14 6.49
N LEU A 45 -1.15 5.00 5.46
CA LEU A 45 -1.73 4.68 4.16
C LEU A 45 -0.82 3.81 3.29
N THR A 46 0.50 3.93 3.46
CA THR A 46 1.51 3.13 2.75
C THR A 46 1.96 1.91 3.54
N CYS A 47 2.68 1.02 2.85
CA CYS A 47 3.36 -0.11 3.49
C CYS A 47 4.86 -0.15 3.16
N ALA A 48 5.45 1.00 2.83
CA ALA A 48 6.84 1.14 2.43
C ALA A 48 7.81 0.46 3.42
N GLU A 49 7.59 0.70 4.72
CA GLU A 49 8.40 0.19 5.83
C GLU A 49 7.77 -1.04 6.53
N GLN A 50 6.60 -1.50 6.06
CA GLN A 50 5.94 -2.65 6.68
C GLN A 50 6.51 -3.95 6.10
N GLU A 51 6.83 -4.91 6.96
CA GLU A 51 7.07 -6.28 6.51
C GLU A 51 5.82 -6.86 5.85
N ALA A 52 6.03 -7.62 4.77
CA ALA A 52 4.95 -8.33 4.10
C ALA A 52 4.28 -9.30 5.07
N PHE A 53 2.95 -9.32 5.10
CA PHE A 53 2.18 -10.14 6.04
C PHE A 53 2.39 -11.66 5.82
N ASN A 54 2.54 -12.10 4.58
CA ASN A 54 2.74 -13.50 4.23
C ASN A 54 3.77 -13.63 3.10
N PRO A 55 5.07 -13.40 3.40
CA PRO A 55 6.12 -13.41 2.39
C PRO A 55 6.16 -14.76 1.68
N SER A 56 6.03 -14.73 0.35
CA SER A 56 6.38 -15.83 -0.53
C SER A 56 7.79 -16.24 -0.16
N SER A 57 7.91 -17.41 0.48
CA SER A 57 9.20 -17.94 0.90
C SER A 57 10.19 -17.82 -0.26
N SER A 58 11.35 -17.21 -0.02
CA SER A 58 12.47 -17.45 -0.91
C SER A 58 12.71 -18.96 -0.85
N SER A 59 12.35 -19.67 -1.93
CA SER A 59 12.79 -21.06 -2.09
C SER A 59 14.29 -21.03 -1.90
N SER A 60 14.74 -21.53 -0.75
CA SER A 60 16.15 -21.63 -0.43
C SER A 60 16.75 -22.52 -1.52
N SER A 61 17.48 -21.89 -2.45
CA SER A 61 18.18 -22.58 -3.53
C SER A 61 19.59 -22.90 -3.08
#